data_AF-A0A0G1SDU3-F1
#
_entry.id   AF-A0A0G1SDU3-F1
#
_cell.length_a   1.000
_cell.length_b   1.000
_cell.length_c   1.000
_cell.angle_alpha   90.00
_cell.angle_beta   90.00
_cell.angle_gamma   90.00
#
_symmetry.space_group_name_H-M   'P 1'
#
loop_
_entity.id
_entity.type
_entity.pdbx_description
1 polymer ?
#
loop_
_entity_poly.entity_id
_entity_poly.type
_entity_poly.pdbx_seq_one_letter_code
_entity_poly.pdbx_strand_id
1 'polypeptide(L)'
;LDLLHFPHWNVPWNIKTPFVVTIHDLILLEQPRSAKITTRHPLTYLTKYVGYRFVLSQALKRSQKIIAVSQYTKTSIQKYFPWVSKGKIQTIYEGVTPLPPVSDSSPFPALPSPCLLYIGNAYPHKNLKTLLRAFLLLRQTYCNLHLVIAGRKDLFLDRLFAIASHLLPKNSFTFIPNPTDSHRWKPCLKECR
;
A
#
# COMPACT_ATOMS: atom_id res chain seq x y z
N LEU A 1 9.68 21.45 -26.43
CA LEU A 1 9.22 20.50 -25.40
C LEU A 1 8.51 21.33 -24.38
N ASP A 2 7.19 21.20 -24.35
CA ASP A 2 6.33 22.31 -23.90
C ASP A 2 5.77 22.07 -22.50
N LEU A 3 5.80 20.82 -22.03
CA LEU A 3 5.42 20.40 -20.69
C LEU A 3 6.10 19.07 -20.34
N LEU A 4 6.56 18.94 -19.09
CA LEU A 4 7.03 17.68 -18.51
C LEU A 4 6.03 17.15 -17.49
N HIS A 5 5.89 15.82 -17.41
CA HIS A 5 5.13 15.18 -16.33
C HIS A 5 6.06 14.29 -15.52
N PHE A 6 6.14 14.58 -14.22
CA PHE A 6 6.83 13.73 -13.25
C PHE A 6 5.81 12.88 -12.51
N PRO A 7 5.80 11.55 -12.69
CA PRO A 7 4.87 10.66 -12.01
C PRO A 7 5.21 10.49 -10.52
N HIS A 8 6.20 11.22 -10.00
CA HIS A 8 6.65 11.08 -8.62
C HIS A 8 7.31 12.37 -8.10
N TRP A 9 7.49 12.49 -6.79
CA TRP A 9 7.96 13.73 -6.13
C TRP A 9 9.44 14.07 -6.36
N ASN A 10 10.24 13.14 -6.90
CA ASN A 10 11.69 13.27 -7.09
C ASN A 10 12.04 14.07 -8.35
N VAL A 11 11.61 15.32 -8.39
CA VAL A 11 11.84 16.21 -9.53
C VAL A 11 13.27 16.77 -9.51
N PRO A 12 14.04 16.65 -10.61
CA PRO A 12 15.35 17.28 -10.74
C PRO A 12 15.32 18.80 -10.53
N TRP A 13 16.35 19.36 -9.89
CA TRP A 13 16.37 20.81 -9.59
C TRP A 13 16.52 21.67 -10.86
N ASN A 14 17.29 21.26 -11.87
CA ASN A 14 17.69 22.18 -12.95
C ASN A 14 16.74 22.22 -14.15
N ILE A 15 15.44 22.00 -13.93
CA ILE A 15 14.45 21.97 -15.00
C ILE A 15 13.99 23.39 -15.35
N LYS A 16 14.23 23.78 -16.61
CA LYS A 16 13.74 25.05 -17.18
C LYS A 16 12.35 24.92 -17.81
N THR A 17 11.98 23.72 -18.24
CA THR A 17 10.69 23.43 -18.86
C THR A 17 9.57 23.40 -17.79
N PRO A 18 8.38 23.96 -18.06
CA PRO A 18 7.25 23.82 -17.15
C PRO A 18 6.88 22.35 -16.94
N PHE A 19 6.40 22.01 -15.74
CA PHE A 19 6.07 20.63 -15.41
C PHE A 19 4.87 20.45 -14.49
N VAL A 20 4.26 19.27 -14.56
CA VAL A 20 3.24 18.75 -13.65
C VAL A 20 3.85 17.62 -12.83
N VAL A 21 3.45 17.49 -11.56
CA VAL A 21 3.92 16.43 -10.68
C VAL A 21 2.75 15.62 -10.12
N THR A 22 2.87 14.30 -10.11
CA THR A 22 1.94 13.40 -9.40
C THR A 22 2.51 13.06 -8.03
N ILE A 23 1.68 13.22 -7.00
CA ILE A 23 1.98 12.83 -5.63
C ILE A 23 1.09 11.64 -5.29
N HIS A 24 1.72 10.49 -5.02
CA HIS A 24 1.04 9.26 -4.62
C HIS A 24 0.75 9.27 -3.12
N ASP A 25 1.80 9.44 -2.31
CA ASP A 25 1.70 9.47 -0.86
C ASP A 25 2.67 10.49 -0.23
N LEU A 26 2.45 10.73 1.06
CA LEU A 26 3.31 11.55 1.90
C LEU A 26 3.80 10.72 3.09
N ILE A 27 4.04 9.42 2.88
CA ILE A 27 4.22 8.44 3.95
C ILE A 27 5.40 8.79 4.87
N LEU A 28 6.45 9.40 4.33
CA LEU A 28 7.62 9.86 5.10
C LEU A 28 7.29 11.01 6.07
N LEU A 29 6.23 11.78 5.82
CA LEU A 29 5.73 12.84 6.72
C LEU A 29 4.66 12.33 7.69
N GLU A 30 3.84 11.37 7.25
CA GLU A 30 2.73 10.82 8.02
C GLU A 30 3.14 9.72 8.98
N GLN A 31 4.16 8.93 8.63
CA GLN A 31 4.59 7.76 9.38
C GLN A 31 6.07 7.85 9.79
N PRO A 32 6.40 8.67 10.81
CA PRO A 32 7.75 8.73 11.39
C PRO A 32 8.28 7.36 11.82
N ARG A 33 7.38 6.46 12.28
CA ARG A 33 7.73 5.10 12.73
C ARG A 33 8.16 4.18 11.59
N SER A 34 7.51 4.26 10.43
CA SER A 34 7.89 3.43 9.25
C SER A 34 9.25 3.85 8.69
N ALA A 35 9.57 5.14 8.73
CA ALA A 35 10.88 5.67 8.33
C ALA A 35 12.01 5.34 9.33
N LYS A 36 11.69 5.25 10.64
CA LYS A 36 12.64 4.81 11.69
C LYS A 36 13.07 3.35 11.54
N ILE A 37 12.21 2.45 11.06
CA ILE A 37 12.52 1.02 10.94
C ILE A 37 13.56 0.76 9.83
N THR A 38 13.61 1.62 8.81
CA THR A 38 14.56 1.49 7.68
C THR A 38 15.90 2.18 7.95
N THR A 39 16.01 3.00 9.01
CA THR A 39 17.16 3.88 9.22
C THR A 39 17.68 3.75 10.65
N ARG A 40 18.75 2.97 10.84
CA ARG A 40 19.32 2.58 12.15
C ARG A 40 19.88 3.73 13.00
N HIS A 41 19.99 4.97 12.50
CA HIS A 41 20.59 6.10 13.23
C HIS A 41 19.71 7.38 13.19
N PRO A 42 19.52 8.10 14.32
CA PRO A 42 18.66 9.28 14.38
C PRO A 42 19.10 10.45 13.48
N LEU A 43 20.42 10.65 13.31
CA LEU A 43 20.96 11.67 12.40
C LEU A 43 20.61 11.40 10.93
N THR A 44 20.68 10.14 10.47
CA THR A 44 20.37 9.80 9.07
C THR A 44 18.87 9.82 8.80
N TYR A 45 18.04 9.61 9.81
CA TYR A 45 16.60 9.87 9.72
C TYR A 45 16.32 11.37 9.52
N LEU A 46 16.96 12.23 10.30
CA LEU A 46 16.73 13.68 10.22
C LEU A 46 17.16 14.24 8.87
N THR A 47 18.34 13.83 8.35
CA THR A 47 18.81 14.27 7.04
C THR A 47 17.89 13.81 5.91
N LYS A 48 17.43 12.55 5.94
CA LYS A 48 16.43 12.05 4.97
C LYS A 48 15.11 12.80 5.05
N TYR A 49 14.62 13.07 6.25
CA TYR A 49 13.36 13.79 6.46
C TYR A 49 13.45 15.23 5.93
N VAL A 50 14.52 15.95 6.27
CA VAL A 50 14.77 17.31 5.79
C VAL A 50 14.95 17.33 4.27
N GLY A 51 15.76 16.42 3.73
CA GLY A 51 15.98 16.29 2.29
C GLY A 51 14.69 15.98 1.53
N TYR A 52 13.89 15.02 2.01
CA TYR A 52 12.58 14.71 1.45
C TYR A 52 11.65 15.93 1.47
N ARG A 53 11.50 16.58 2.63
CA ARG A 53 10.64 17.76 2.77
C ARG A 53 11.10 18.90 1.87
N PHE A 54 12.41 19.07 1.70
CA PHE A 54 12.98 20.08 0.82
C PHE A 54 12.68 19.79 -0.65
N VAL A 55 13.02 18.59 -1.15
CA VAL A 55 12.78 18.20 -2.55
C VAL A 55 11.30 18.28 -2.89
N LEU A 56 10.44 17.75 -2.03
CA LEU A 56 9.00 17.81 -2.20
C LEU A 56 8.49 19.26 -2.20
N SER A 57 8.95 20.09 -1.27
CA SER A 57 8.59 21.53 -1.25
C SER A 57 8.99 22.23 -2.54
N GLN A 58 10.17 21.95 -3.08
CA GLN A 58 10.61 22.51 -4.36
C GLN A 58 9.74 22.05 -5.53
N ALA A 59 9.40 20.76 -5.60
CA ALA A 59 8.51 20.21 -6.62
C ALA A 59 7.11 20.86 -6.56
N LEU A 60 6.56 21.02 -5.35
CA LEU A 60 5.26 21.66 -5.13
C LEU A 60 5.29 23.16 -5.46
N LYS A 61 6.39 23.88 -5.20
CA LYS A 61 6.55 25.29 -5.57
C LYS A 61 6.64 25.48 -7.08
N ARG A 62 7.48 24.69 -7.76
CA ARG A 62 7.86 24.92 -9.16
C ARG A 62 6.94 24.29 -10.20
N SER A 63 6.17 23.28 -9.84
CA SER A 63 5.18 22.70 -10.74
C SER A 63 4.14 23.74 -11.16
N GLN A 64 3.56 23.60 -12.35
CA GLN A 64 2.39 24.37 -12.77
C GLN A 64 1.11 23.83 -12.13
N LYS A 65 0.97 22.49 -12.10
CA LYS A 65 -0.13 21.77 -11.47
C LYS A 65 0.39 20.56 -10.70
N ILE A 66 -0.37 20.17 -9.70
CA ILE A 66 -0.09 19.02 -8.84
C ILE A 66 -1.26 18.05 -9.00
N ILE A 67 -0.95 16.81 -9.36
CA ILE A 67 -1.92 15.72 -9.41
C ILE A 67 -1.84 14.98 -8.07
N ALA A 68 -2.94 14.95 -7.34
CA ALA A 68 -3.11 14.12 -6.15
C ALA A 68 -3.94 12.89 -6.53
N VAL A 69 -3.45 11.70 -6.19
CA VAL A 69 -4.12 10.43 -6.57
C VAL A 69 -5.41 10.14 -5.79
N SER A 70 -5.65 10.90 -4.72
CA SER A 70 -6.86 10.80 -3.91
C SER A 70 -7.16 12.11 -3.18
N GLN A 71 -8.38 12.25 -2.68
CA GLN A 71 -8.75 13.38 -1.82
C GLN A 71 -7.97 13.37 -0.50
N TYR A 72 -7.57 12.19 -0.02
CA TYR A 72 -6.68 12.04 1.13
C TYR A 72 -5.33 12.70 0.85
N THR A 73 -4.68 12.33 -0.26
CA THR A 73 -3.39 12.89 -0.64
C THR A 73 -3.47 14.41 -0.83
N LYS A 74 -4.54 14.93 -1.43
CA LYS A 74 -4.78 16.37 -1.54
C LYS A 74 -4.86 17.07 -0.18
N THR A 75 -5.61 16.50 0.75
CA THR A 75 -5.74 17.03 2.12
C THR A 75 -4.41 16.96 2.87
N SER A 76 -3.66 15.88 2.71
CA SER A 76 -2.33 15.73 3.30
C SER A 76 -1.34 16.75 2.75
N ILE A 77 -1.33 17.02 1.44
CA ILE A 77 -0.50 18.10 0.86
C ILE A 77 -0.84 19.44 1.53
N GLN A 78 -2.14 19.77 1.64
CA GLN A 78 -2.59 21.02 2.27
C GLN A 78 -2.22 21.10 3.76
N LYS A 79 -2.26 19.97 4.48
CA LYS A 79 -1.86 19.89 5.88
C LYS A 79 -0.37 20.17 6.08
N TYR A 80 0.50 19.57 5.27
CA TYR A 80 1.97 19.69 5.43
C TYR A 80 2.58 20.89 4.71
N PHE A 81 1.88 21.44 3.71
CA PHE A 81 2.30 22.55 2.87
C PHE A 81 1.11 23.52 2.64
N PRO A 82 0.65 24.21 3.69
CA PRO A 82 -0.55 25.07 3.62
C PRO A 82 -0.41 26.27 2.67
N TRP A 83 0.82 26.62 2.29
CA TRP A 83 1.12 27.66 1.30
C TRP A 83 0.80 27.23 -0.15
N VAL A 84 0.52 25.95 -0.41
CA VAL A 84 0.12 25.46 -1.73
C VAL A 84 -1.34 25.82 -2.00
N SER A 85 -1.59 26.63 -3.03
CA SER A 85 -2.95 26.99 -3.45
C SER A 85 -3.79 25.76 -3.79
N LYS A 86 -5.04 25.72 -3.30
CA LYS A 86 -5.98 24.61 -3.59
C LYS A 86 -6.26 24.46 -5.08
N GLY A 87 -6.27 25.56 -5.84
CA GLY A 87 -6.46 25.56 -7.30
C GLY A 87 -5.26 25.01 -8.09
N LYS A 88 -4.12 24.84 -7.44
CA LYS A 88 -2.93 24.18 -8.01
C LYS A 88 -3.04 22.66 -7.94
N ILE A 89 -3.85 22.12 -7.01
CA ILE A 89 -3.96 20.68 -6.75
C ILE A 89 -5.24 20.13 -7.36
N GLN A 90 -5.08 19.28 -8.38
CA GLN A 90 -6.16 18.53 -9.00
C GLN A 90 -6.14 17.08 -8.50
N THR A 91 -7.29 16.59 -8.03
CA THR A 91 -7.43 15.18 -7.68
C THR A 91 -7.74 14.39 -8.94
N ILE A 92 -6.91 13.41 -9.28
CA ILE A 92 -7.13 12.49 -10.40
C ILE A 92 -6.92 11.09 -9.83
N TYR A 93 -8.00 10.31 -9.74
CA TYR A 93 -7.93 8.95 -9.22
C TYR A 93 -7.16 8.04 -10.18
N GLU A 94 -6.37 7.12 -9.62
CA GLU A 94 -5.70 6.10 -10.41
C GLU A 94 -6.74 5.18 -11.07
N GLY A 95 -6.55 4.93 -12.36
CA GLY A 95 -7.36 3.96 -13.10
C GLY A 95 -6.86 2.55 -12.84
N VAL A 96 -7.79 1.59 -12.82
CA VAL A 96 -7.47 0.16 -12.84
C VAL A 96 -7.63 -0.34 -14.27
N THR A 97 -6.62 -1.06 -14.77
CA THR A 97 -6.78 -1.75 -16.06
C THR A 97 -7.79 -2.88 -15.88
N PRO A 98 -8.84 -2.98 -16.71
CA PRO A 98 -9.81 -4.06 -16.60
C PRO A 98 -9.10 -5.40 -16.61
N LEU A 99 -9.32 -6.20 -15.57
CA LEU A 99 -8.81 -7.56 -15.56
C LEU A 99 -9.62 -8.39 -16.57
N PRO A 100 -8.99 -9.27 -17.36
CA PRO A 100 -9.71 -10.17 -18.26
C PRO A 100 -10.71 -11.04 -17.46
N PRO A 101 -11.76 -11.61 -18.08
CA PRO A 101 -12.70 -12.49 -17.39
C PRO A 101 -12.00 -13.70 -16.78
N VAL A 102 -12.45 -14.16 -15.61
CA VAL A 102 -11.89 -15.33 -14.90
C VAL A 102 -12.20 -16.58 -15.71
N SER A 103 -11.18 -17.26 -16.25
CA SER A 103 -11.37 -18.57 -16.87
C SER A 103 -11.38 -19.66 -15.80
N ASP A 104 -12.20 -20.70 -16.01
CA ASP A 104 -12.28 -21.84 -15.08
C ASP A 104 -11.00 -22.68 -15.02
N SER A 105 -10.13 -22.52 -16.02
CA SER A 105 -8.86 -23.24 -16.19
C SER A 105 -7.67 -22.60 -15.46
N SER A 106 -7.90 -21.93 -14.33
CA SER A 106 -6.81 -21.37 -13.52
C SER A 106 -5.86 -22.51 -13.11
N PRO A 107 -4.54 -22.42 -13.37
CA PRO A 107 -3.57 -23.42 -12.93
C PRO A 107 -3.34 -23.40 -11.41
N PHE A 108 -4.02 -22.48 -10.70
CA PHE A 108 -3.87 -22.31 -9.26
C PHE A 108 -4.91 -23.12 -8.50
N PRO A 109 -4.52 -23.71 -7.35
CA PRO A 109 -5.44 -24.46 -6.52
C PRO A 109 -6.62 -23.59 -6.10
N ALA A 110 -7.81 -24.18 -6.08
CA ALA A 110 -8.99 -23.53 -5.54
C ALA A 110 -8.70 -23.09 -4.10
N LEU A 111 -9.03 -21.84 -3.78
CA LEU A 111 -8.92 -21.37 -2.40
C LEU A 111 -9.90 -22.13 -1.51
N PRO A 112 -9.55 -22.38 -0.23
CA PRO A 112 -10.50 -22.84 0.77
C PRO A 112 -11.72 -21.92 0.81
N SER A 113 -12.89 -22.45 1.15
CA SER A 113 -14.13 -21.66 1.25
C SER A 113 -14.90 -22.09 2.50
N PRO A 114 -15.36 -21.15 3.35
CA PRO A 114 -15.18 -19.70 3.25
C PRO A 114 -13.75 -19.26 3.62
N CYS A 115 -13.23 -18.23 2.95
CA CYS A 115 -11.93 -17.65 3.32
C CYS A 115 -11.91 -16.14 3.46
N LEU A 116 -11.00 -15.68 4.30
CA LEU A 116 -10.54 -14.30 4.39
C LEU A 116 -9.22 -14.19 3.61
N LEU A 117 -9.24 -13.48 2.49
CA LEU A 117 -8.07 -13.27 1.63
C LEU A 117 -7.39 -11.93 1.94
N TYR A 118 -6.10 -11.97 2.23
CA TYR A 118 -5.24 -10.79 2.34
C TYR A 118 -4.14 -10.86 1.28
N ILE A 119 -3.99 -9.80 0.48
CA ILE A 119 -2.94 -9.69 -0.53
C ILE A 119 -2.06 -8.48 -0.18
N GLY A 120 -0.77 -8.70 0.06
CA GLY A 120 0.19 -7.64 0.33
C GLY A 120 1.42 -8.07 1.13
N ASN A 121 2.36 -7.13 1.28
CA ASN A 121 3.56 -7.32 2.10
C ASN A 121 3.26 -7.15 3.59
N ALA A 122 3.98 -7.86 4.45
CA ALA A 122 3.74 -7.83 5.90
C ALA A 122 4.43 -6.65 6.61
N TYR A 123 4.53 -5.49 5.96
CA TYR A 123 5.14 -4.32 6.59
C TYR A 123 4.33 -3.85 7.82
N PRO A 124 4.99 -3.27 8.84
CA PRO A 124 4.33 -2.83 10.08
C PRO A 124 3.10 -1.94 9.88
N HIS A 125 3.12 -1.07 8.87
CA HIS A 125 2.02 -0.17 8.53
C HIS A 125 0.82 -0.85 7.85
N LYS A 126 0.99 -2.09 7.38
CA LYS A 126 -0.10 -2.93 6.86
C LYS A 126 -0.86 -3.66 7.98
N ASN A 127 -0.35 -3.60 9.21
CA ASN A 127 -1.04 -3.99 10.44
C ASN A 127 -1.64 -5.42 10.45
N LEU A 128 -0.92 -6.41 9.93
CA LEU A 128 -1.37 -7.81 9.86
C LEU A 128 -1.68 -8.43 11.24
N LYS A 129 -1.15 -7.85 12.33
CA LYS A 129 -1.52 -8.26 13.69
C LYS A 129 -3.02 -8.05 13.96
N THR A 130 -3.57 -6.94 13.47
CA THR A 130 -5.01 -6.65 13.60
C THR A 130 -5.83 -7.61 12.75
N LEU A 131 -5.35 -7.94 11.55
CA LEU A 131 -5.98 -8.97 10.70
C LEU A 131 -6.06 -10.32 11.44
N LEU A 132 -4.96 -10.77 12.05
CA LEU A 132 -4.95 -12.04 12.79
C LEU A 132 -5.92 -12.01 13.99
N ARG A 133 -5.99 -10.89 14.72
CA ARG A 133 -6.95 -10.73 15.82
C ARG A 133 -8.39 -10.77 15.32
N ALA A 134 -8.71 -10.06 14.24
CA ALA A 134 -10.03 -10.06 13.64
C ALA A 134 -10.42 -11.47 13.15
N PHE A 135 -9.48 -12.19 12.53
CA PHE A 135 -9.69 -13.57 12.11
C PHE A 135 -10.00 -14.51 13.29
N LEU A 136 -9.26 -14.40 14.40
CA LEU A 136 -9.51 -15.20 15.61
C LEU A 136 -10.92 -14.95 16.18
N LEU A 137 -11.38 -13.69 16.19
CA LEU A 137 -12.74 -13.34 16.62
C LEU A 137 -13.80 -13.92 15.67
N LEU A 138 -13.61 -13.75 14.36
CA LEU A 138 -14.55 -14.27 13.36
C LEU A 138 -14.69 -15.80 13.41
N ARG A 139 -13.61 -16.51 13.74
CA ARG A 139 -13.65 -17.97 13.88
C ARG A 139 -14.51 -18.48 15.03
N GLN A 140 -14.82 -17.64 16.03
CA GLN A 140 -15.77 -18.01 17.08
C GLN A 140 -17.19 -18.19 16.51
N THR A 141 -17.53 -17.44 15.46
CA THR A 141 -18.81 -17.55 14.75
C THR A 141 -18.70 -18.46 13.52
N TYR A 142 -17.60 -18.39 12.78
CA TYR A 142 -17.35 -19.12 11.53
C TYR A 142 -16.20 -20.10 11.72
N CYS A 143 -16.50 -21.26 12.34
CA CYS A 143 -15.48 -22.24 12.72
C CYS A 143 -14.69 -22.82 11.54
N ASN A 144 -15.27 -22.81 10.33
CA ASN A 144 -14.67 -23.25 9.07
C ASN A 144 -13.99 -22.12 8.26
N LEU A 145 -13.92 -20.90 8.78
CA LEU A 145 -13.26 -19.78 8.09
C LEU A 145 -11.74 -20.01 7.99
N HIS A 146 -11.22 -19.84 6.78
CA HIS A 146 -9.81 -20.00 6.46
C HIS A 146 -9.12 -18.66 6.22
N LEU A 147 -7.90 -18.45 6.73
CA LEU A 147 -7.11 -17.26 6.43
C LEU A 147 -6.12 -17.55 5.31
N VAL A 148 -6.25 -16.86 4.18
CA VAL A 148 -5.30 -16.92 3.06
C VAL A 148 -4.51 -15.62 3.01
N ILE A 149 -3.19 -15.71 3.15
CA ILE A 149 -2.27 -14.58 3.01
C ILE A 149 -1.45 -14.79 1.74
N ALA A 150 -1.50 -13.84 0.80
CA ALA A 150 -0.71 -13.87 -0.42
C ALA A 150 0.23 -12.66 -0.49
N GLY A 151 1.51 -12.89 -0.74
CA GLY A 151 2.49 -11.79 -0.77
C GLY A 151 3.94 -12.24 -0.74
N ARG A 152 4.85 -11.28 -0.60
CA ARG A 152 6.28 -11.57 -0.46
C ARG A 152 6.57 -12.12 0.93
N LYS A 153 7.39 -13.16 1.00
CA LYS A 153 7.91 -13.65 2.29
C LYS A 153 8.88 -12.62 2.87
N ASP A 154 8.63 -12.19 4.09
CA ASP A 154 9.50 -11.30 4.85
C ASP A 154 9.54 -11.70 6.34
N LEU A 155 10.46 -11.10 7.10
CA LEU A 155 10.66 -11.40 8.52
C LEU A 155 9.42 -11.09 9.38
N PHE A 156 8.56 -10.16 8.96
CA PHE A 156 7.35 -9.82 9.71
C PHE A 156 6.27 -10.87 9.50
N LEU A 157 6.19 -11.40 8.30
CA LEU A 157 5.31 -12.50 7.94
C LEU A 157 5.72 -13.80 8.66
N ASP A 158 7.03 -14.11 8.72
CA ASP A 158 7.52 -15.27 9.45
C ASP A 158 7.16 -15.19 10.95
N ARG A 159 7.28 -14.01 11.56
CA ARG A 159 6.83 -13.79 12.95
C ARG A 159 5.33 -13.96 13.11
N LEU A 160 4.54 -13.51 12.13
CA LEU A 160 3.10 -13.69 12.13
C LEU A 160 2.73 -15.17 12.03
N PHE A 161 3.40 -15.95 11.18
CA PHE A 161 3.18 -17.40 11.06
C PHE A 161 3.52 -18.14 12.35
N ALA A 162 4.63 -17.78 13.01
CA ALA A 162 4.99 -18.37 14.28
C ALA A 162 3.85 -18.18 15.31
N ILE A 163 3.34 -16.95 15.46
CA ILE A 163 2.21 -16.66 16.35
C ILE A 163 0.95 -17.40 15.92
N ALA A 164 0.61 -17.38 14.62
CA ALA A 164 -0.56 -18.05 14.08
C ALA A 164 -0.52 -19.55 14.34
N SER A 165 0.63 -20.21 14.18
CA SER A 165 0.79 -21.66 14.39
C SER A 165 0.55 -22.12 15.83
N HIS A 166 0.74 -21.22 16.82
CA HIS A 166 0.42 -21.50 18.22
C HIS A 166 -1.06 -21.27 18.57
N LEU A 167 -1.74 -20.38 17.83
CA LEU A 167 -3.11 -19.97 18.12
C LEU A 167 -4.16 -20.66 17.25
N LEU A 168 -3.75 -21.25 16.12
CA LEU A 168 -4.64 -21.75 15.09
C LEU A 168 -4.31 -23.21 14.71
N PRO A 169 -5.34 -24.02 14.42
CA PRO A 169 -5.17 -25.32 13.77
C PRO A 169 -4.39 -25.20 12.45
N LYS A 170 -3.49 -26.14 12.18
CA LYS A 170 -2.64 -26.18 10.96
C LYS A 170 -3.41 -26.01 9.65
N ASN A 171 -4.68 -26.42 9.60
CA ASN A 171 -5.50 -26.43 8.39
C ASN A 171 -6.39 -25.18 8.21
N SER A 172 -6.22 -24.15 9.03
CA SER A 172 -7.04 -22.93 8.96
C SER A 172 -6.32 -21.71 8.39
N PHE A 173 -5.11 -21.95 7.91
CA PHE A 173 -4.18 -20.90 7.54
C PHE A 173 -3.34 -21.33 6.32
N THR A 174 -3.31 -20.53 5.26
CA THR A 174 -2.49 -20.78 4.06
C THR A 174 -1.72 -19.54 3.65
N PHE A 175 -0.45 -19.74 3.30
CA PHE A 175 0.38 -18.71 2.69
C PHE A 175 0.64 -19.01 1.21
N ILE A 176 0.55 -17.98 0.38
CA ILE A 176 0.81 -18.06 -1.05
C ILE A 176 1.92 -17.08 -1.41
N PRO A 177 3.14 -17.58 -1.72
CA PRO A 177 4.28 -16.72 -1.98
C PRO A 177 4.19 -16.07 -3.36
N ASN A 178 4.53 -14.78 -3.42
CA ASN A 178 4.74 -14.01 -4.66
C ASN A 178 3.61 -14.20 -5.70
N PRO A 179 2.36 -13.85 -5.37
CA PRO A 179 1.28 -13.92 -6.34
C PRO A 179 1.57 -12.97 -7.51
N THR A 180 1.32 -13.44 -8.73
CA THR A 180 1.34 -12.65 -9.96
C THR A 180 -0.08 -12.26 -10.34
N ASP A 181 -0.27 -11.28 -11.22
CA ASP A 181 -1.62 -10.90 -11.71
C ASP A 181 -2.34 -12.04 -12.45
N SER A 182 -1.59 -13.06 -12.89
CA SER A 182 -2.16 -14.30 -13.42
C SER A 182 -2.71 -15.24 -12.35
N HIS A 183 -2.35 -15.04 -11.06
CA HIS A 183 -2.98 -15.73 -9.93
C HIS A 183 -4.40 -15.22 -9.76
N ARG A 184 -5.33 -15.87 -10.45
CA ARG A 184 -6.75 -15.59 -10.33
C ARG A 184 -7.32 -16.33 -9.14
N TRP A 185 -7.75 -15.57 -8.15
CA TRP A 185 -8.46 -16.07 -6.99
C TRP A 185 -9.92 -16.27 -7.37
N LYS A 186 -10.42 -17.52 -7.37
CA LYS A 186 -11.87 -17.72 -7.36
C LYS A 186 -12.43 -17.07 -6.09
N PRO A 187 -13.57 -16.36 -6.15
CA PRO A 187 -14.13 -15.69 -4.99
C PRO A 187 -14.29 -16.67 -3.82
N CYS A 188 -13.68 -16.36 -2.68
CA CYS A 188 -13.85 -17.13 -1.44
C CYS A 188 -15.24 -16.99 -0.81
N LEU A 189 -16.04 -16.07 -1.33
CA LEU A 189 -17.40 -15.81 -0.89
C LEU A 189 -18.34 -16.39 -1.94
N LYS A 190 -18.78 -17.64 -1.73
CA LYS A 190 -20.15 -17.99 -2.13
C LYS A 190 -21.04 -17.27 -1.13
N GLU A 191 -21.88 -16.37 -1.63
CA GLU A 191 -22.89 -15.60 -0.92
C GLU A 191 -23.22 -16.16 0.47
N CYS A 192 -22.77 -15.47 1.53
CA CYS A 192 -23.44 -15.57 2.82
C CYS A 192 -24.82 -14.94 2.63
N ARG A 193 -25.84 -15.77 2.44
CA ARG A 193 -27.24 -15.38 2.63
C ARG A 193 -27.50 -15.08 4.09
#